data_AF-A0A1B6JMK8-F1
#
_entry.id   AF-A0A1B6JMK8-F1
#
_cell.length_a   1.000
_cell.length_b   1.000
_cell.length_c   1.000
_cell.angle_alpha   90.00
_cell.angle_beta   90.00
_cell.angle_gamma   90.00
#
_symmetry.space_group_name_H-M   'P 1'
#
loop_
_entity.id
_entity.type
_entity.pdbx_description
1 polymer ?
#
loop_
_entity_poly.entity_id
_entity_poly.type
_entity_poly.pdbx_seq_one_letter_code
_entity_poly.pdbx_strand_id
1 'polypeptide(L)'
;MQVYYFFILLYFTILFTHQTEICEETKSEIVKLCQNIWHIDSEIMEALKLNNETLTSTQLLIKMSGYNSVLREVSKRARIHKTLVYKYCQTIVDLGLPRYFQVAVDDDFLQKCLNFTEEQKREIYNIRQIAVELWTDFHKTLGIQ
;
A
#
# COMPACT_ATOMS: atom_id res chain seq x y z
N MET A 1 -28.56 -45.42 -1.46
CA MET A 1 -28.55 -44.11 -0.76
C MET A 1 -27.16 -43.70 -0.24
N GLN A 2 -26.34 -44.59 0.34
CA GLN A 2 -25.00 -44.23 0.88
C GLN A 2 -24.02 -43.63 -0.14
N VAL A 3 -24.03 -44.11 -1.40
CA VAL A 3 -23.09 -43.64 -2.44
C VAL A 3 -23.28 -42.16 -2.79
N TYR A 4 -24.53 -41.69 -2.87
CA TYR A 4 -24.84 -40.29 -3.15
C TYR A 4 -24.39 -39.35 -2.02
N TYR A 5 -24.51 -39.79 -0.76
CA TYR A 5 -24.01 -39.03 0.39
C TYR A 5 -22.48 -38.88 0.37
N PHE A 6 -21.76 -39.92 -0.06
CA PHE A 6 -20.30 -39.86 -0.21
C PHE A 6 -19.87 -38.87 -1.31
N PHE A 7 -20.55 -38.86 -2.46
CA PHE A 7 -20.27 -37.88 -3.51
C PHE A 7 -20.58 -36.45 -3.08
N ILE A 8 -21.69 -36.23 -2.36
CA ILE A 8 -22.03 -34.91 -1.81
C ILE A 8 -20.96 -34.47 -0.80
N LEU A 9 -20.57 -35.34 0.14
CA LEU A 9 -19.52 -35.03 1.14
C LEU A 9 -18.18 -34.73 0.48
N LEU A 10 -17.75 -35.50 -0.52
CA LEU A 10 -16.53 -35.26 -1.29
C LEU A 10 -16.58 -33.92 -2.04
N TYR A 11 -17.72 -33.60 -2.64
CA TYR A 11 -17.88 -32.33 -3.34
C TYR A 11 -17.84 -31.15 -2.37
N PHE A 12 -18.49 -31.27 -1.20
CA PHE A 12 -18.43 -30.25 -0.15
C PHE A 12 -17.02 -30.08 0.43
N THR A 13 -16.26 -31.16 0.64
CA THR A 13 -14.88 -31.03 1.13
C THR A 13 -13.96 -30.42 0.08
N ILE A 14 -14.12 -30.75 -1.21
CA ILE A 14 -13.35 -30.11 -2.29
C ILE A 14 -13.68 -28.62 -2.37
N LEU A 15 -14.97 -28.26 -2.38
CA LEU A 15 -15.40 -26.86 -2.41
C LEU A 15 -14.92 -26.09 -1.18
N PHE A 16 -15.03 -26.70 0.01
CA PHE A 16 -14.57 -26.10 1.24
C PHE A 16 -13.06 -25.87 1.18
N THR A 17 -12.27 -26.90 0.86
CA THR A 17 -10.81 -26.80 0.74
C THR A 17 -10.41 -25.70 -0.23
N HIS A 18 -11.00 -25.68 -1.43
CA HIS A 18 -10.73 -24.67 -2.45
C HIS A 18 -11.08 -23.25 -1.99
N GLN A 19 -12.22 -23.08 -1.30
CA GLN A 19 -12.60 -21.79 -0.74
C GLN A 19 -11.66 -21.35 0.39
N THR A 20 -11.17 -22.27 1.22
CA THR A 20 -10.14 -21.98 2.24
C THR A 20 -8.81 -21.56 1.60
N GLU A 21 -8.37 -22.24 0.54
CA GLU A 21 -7.15 -21.91 -0.19
C GLU A 21 -7.21 -20.52 -0.82
N ILE A 22 -8.31 -20.19 -1.52
CA ILE A 22 -8.53 -18.84 -2.09
C ILE A 22 -8.50 -17.78 -0.98
N CYS A 23 -9.11 -18.08 0.18
CA CYS A 23 -9.14 -17.16 1.32
C CYS A 23 -7.73 -16.92 1.90
N GLU A 24 -6.91 -17.96 2.05
CA GLU A 24 -5.55 -17.84 2.56
C GLU A 24 -4.60 -17.19 1.55
N GLU A 25 -4.75 -17.46 0.25
CA GLU A 25 -3.98 -16.78 -0.80
C GLU A 25 -4.30 -15.27 -0.82
N THR A 26 -5.59 -14.92 -0.84
CA THR A 26 -6.05 -13.52 -0.79
C THR A 26 -5.54 -12.79 0.45
N LYS A 27 -5.58 -13.46 1.61
CA LYS A 27 -5.03 -12.92 2.87
C LYS A 27 -3.52 -12.69 2.76
N SER A 28 -2.77 -13.67 2.25
CA SER A 28 -1.32 -13.56 2.06
C SER A 28 -0.95 -12.38 1.16
N GLU A 29 -1.68 -12.21 0.05
CA GLU A 29 -1.52 -11.06 -0.85
C GLU A 29 -1.77 -9.73 -0.14
N ILE A 30 -2.87 -9.60 0.61
CA ILE A 30 -3.21 -8.38 1.36
C ILE A 30 -2.12 -8.05 2.39
N VAL A 31 -1.68 -9.04 3.17
CA VAL A 31 -0.62 -8.85 4.17
C VAL A 31 0.67 -8.37 3.51
N LYS A 32 1.05 -8.97 2.38
CA LYS A 32 2.24 -8.58 1.62
C LYS A 32 2.16 -7.15 1.09
N LEU A 33 1.00 -6.75 0.54
CA LEU A 33 0.78 -5.36 0.09
C LEU A 33 0.97 -4.37 1.24
N CYS A 34 0.45 -4.71 2.42
CA CYS A 34 0.53 -3.85 3.59
C CYS A 34 1.97 -3.77 4.14
N GLN A 35 2.70 -4.89 4.18
CA GLN A 35 4.13 -4.89 4.47
C GLN A 35 4.93 -4.04 3.47
N ASN A 36 4.61 -4.11 2.17
CA ASN A 36 5.27 -3.31 1.14
C ASN A 36 5.03 -1.82 1.33
N ILE A 37 3.78 -1.40 1.61
CA ILE A 37 3.47 0.01 1.93
C ILE A 37 4.32 0.48 3.10
N TRP A 38 4.35 -0.28 4.19
CA TRP A 38 5.11 0.07 5.38
C TRP A 38 6.62 0.18 5.13
N HIS A 39 7.17 -0.77 4.37
CA HIS A 39 8.58 -0.81 4.04
C HIS A 39 8.98 0.38 3.17
N ILE A 40 8.29 0.61 2.06
CA ILE A 40 8.59 1.72 1.14
C ILE A 40 8.44 3.06 1.85
N ASP A 41 7.40 3.23 2.66
CA ASP A 41 7.17 4.45 3.44
C ASP A 41 8.32 4.72 4.43
N SER A 42 8.84 3.68 5.09
CA SER A 42 9.98 3.80 5.99
C SER A 42 11.26 4.18 5.25
N GLU A 43 11.52 3.58 4.08
CA GLU A 43 12.68 3.94 3.25
C GLU A 43 12.61 5.39 2.75
N ILE A 44 11.43 5.86 2.31
CA ILE A 44 11.23 7.25 1.87
C ILE A 44 11.48 8.19 3.06
N MET A 45 10.95 7.87 4.23
CA MET A 45 11.12 8.70 5.42
C MET A 45 12.57 8.78 5.87
N GLU A 46 13.31 7.67 5.82
CA GLU A 46 14.75 7.66 6.10
C GLU A 46 15.53 8.49 5.09
N ALA A 47 15.22 8.36 3.79
CA ALA A 47 15.83 9.16 2.74
C ALA A 47 15.58 10.67 2.93
N LEU A 48 14.38 11.05 3.35
CA LEU A 48 14.01 12.43 3.63
C LEU A 48 14.56 12.96 4.97
N LYS A 49 14.84 12.10 5.97
CA LYS A 49 15.32 12.54 7.30
C LYS A 49 16.83 12.71 7.38
N LEU A 50 17.60 11.89 6.65
CA LEU A 50 19.01 11.67 6.98
C LEU A 50 20.01 12.48 6.15
N ASN A 51 19.59 13.38 5.25
CA ASN A 51 20.49 13.89 4.20
C ASN A 51 21.32 12.74 3.61
N ASN A 52 20.67 11.58 3.42
CA ASN A 52 21.37 10.35 3.11
C ASN A 52 21.85 10.46 1.67
N GLU A 53 23.10 10.89 1.48
CA GLU A 53 23.74 11.12 0.17
C GLU A 53 23.71 9.88 -0.73
N THR A 54 23.36 8.71 -0.17
CA THR A 54 23.30 7.43 -0.86
C THR A 54 22.07 7.27 -1.77
N LEU A 55 20.97 8.02 -1.55
CA LEU A 55 19.75 7.88 -2.34
C LEU A 55 19.56 9.09 -3.25
N THR A 56 19.67 8.87 -4.57
CA THR A 56 19.56 9.95 -5.56
C THR A 56 18.13 10.48 -5.66
N SER A 57 17.99 11.70 -6.17
CA SER A 57 16.69 12.33 -6.44
C SER A 57 15.76 11.44 -7.29
N THR A 58 16.33 10.82 -8.33
CA THR A 58 15.63 9.87 -9.19
C THR A 58 15.19 8.61 -8.44
N GLN A 59 16.04 8.05 -7.57
CA GLN A 59 15.68 6.88 -6.78
C GLN A 59 14.54 7.19 -5.79
N LEU A 60 14.54 8.38 -5.20
CA LEU A 60 13.46 8.82 -4.32
C LEU A 60 12.13 8.93 -5.10
N LEU A 61 12.14 9.57 -6.27
CA LEU A 61 10.97 9.65 -7.15
C LEU A 61 10.41 8.28 -7.54
N ILE A 62 11.29 7.33 -7.89
CA ILE A 62 10.91 5.95 -8.21
C ILE A 62 10.27 5.27 -6.99
N LYS A 63 10.85 5.41 -5.80
CA LYS A 63 10.29 4.81 -4.57
C LYS A 63 8.93 5.41 -4.23
N MET A 64 8.77 6.73 -4.31
CA MET A 64 7.48 7.39 -4.05
C MET A 64 6.41 7.01 -5.08
N SER A 65 6.80 6.83 -6.35
CA SER A 65 5.89 6.32 -7.39
C SER A 65 5.52 4.85 -7.14
N GLY A 66 6.49 4.03 -6.72
CA GLY A 66 6.28 2.64 -6.32
C GLY A 66 5.30 2.52 -5.16
N TYR A 67 5.43 3.40 -4.15
CA TYR A 67 4.47 3.52 -3.05
C TYR A 67 3.04 3.71 -3.56
N ASN A 68 2.82 4.68 -4.46
CA ASN A 68 1.51 4.94 -5.03
C ASN A 68 0.96 3.75 -5.82
N SER A 69 1.83 2.97 -6.48
CA SER A 69 1.45 1.74 -7.17
C SER A 69 0.93 0.67 -6.20
N VAL A 70 1.64 0.44 -5.09
CA VAL A 70 1.21 -0.53 -4.07
C VAL A 70 -0.07 -0.07 -3.38
N LEU A 71 -0.21 1.23 -3.12
CA LEU A 71 -1.43 1.82 -2.56
C LEU A 71 -2.64 1.63 -3.49
N ARG A 72 -2.47 1.80 -4.80
CA ARG A 72 -3.53 1.49 -5.78
C ARG A 72 -3.96 0.03 -5.70
N GLU A 73 -3.00 -0.88 -5.56
CA GLU A 73 -3.29 -2.31 -5.52
C GLU A 73 -4.03 -2.70 -4.25
N VAL A 74 -3.61 -2.22 -3.07
CA VAL A 74 -4.36 -2.47 -1.83
C VAL A 74 -5.77 -1.86 -1.88
N SER A 75 -5.94 -0.68 -2.50
CA SER A 75 -7.25 -0.07 -2.70
C SER A 75 -8.16 -0.90 -3.60
N LYS A 76 -7.65 -1.50 -4.68
CA LYS A 76 -8.43 -2.45 -5.49
C LYS A 76 -8.88 -3.65 -4.66
N ARG A 77 -7.98 -4.21 -3.84
CA ARG A 77 -8.32 -5.33 -2.95
C ARG A 77 -9.34 -4.92 -1.89
N ALA A 78 -9.31 -3.68 -1.39
CA ALA A 78 -10.29 -3.15 -0.45
C ALA A 78 -11.71 -3.09 -1.03
N ARG A 79 -11.85 -2.83 -2.33
CA ARG A 79 -13.16 -2.82 -3.02
C ARG A 79 -13.81 -4.20 -3.08
N ILE A 80 -13.00 -5.26 -3.10
CA ILE A 80 -13.47 -6.65 -3.23
C ILE A 80 -13.55 -7.34 -1.84
N HIS A 81 -12.55 -7.10 -0.99
CA HIS A 81 -12.35 -7.80 0.28
C HIS A 81 -12.21 -6.83 1.46
N LYS A 82 -13.10 -5.83 1.54
CA LYS A 82 -13.10 -4.74 2.53
C LYS A 82 -12.76 -5.19 3.96
N THR A 83 -13.46 -6.21 4.47
CA THR A 83 -13.28 -6.71 5.85
C THR A 83 -11.89 -7.31 6.09
N LEU A 84 -11.35 -8.05 5.12
CA LEU A 84 -10.01 -8.64 5.24
C LEU A 84 -8.94 -7.56 5.19
N VAL A 85 -9.08 -6.58 4.28
CA VAL A 85 -8.13 -5.46 4.20
C VAL A 85 -8.15 -4.64 5.48
N TYR A 86 -9.33 -4.28 6.01
CA TYR A 86 -9.41 -3.55 7.28
C TYR A 86 -8.75 -4.33 8.42
N LYS A 87 -9.02 -5.64 8.54
CA LYS A 87 -8.46 -6.49 9.58
C LYS A 87 -6.93 -6.62 9.50
N TYR A 88 -6.38 -6.86 8.31
CA TYR A 88 -4.96 -7.18 8.16
C TYR A 88 -4.08 -5.96 7.89
N CYS A 89 -4.67 -4.82 7.54
CA CYS A 89 -3.95 -3.57 7.25
C CYS A 89 -4.31 -2.45 8.22
N GLN A 90 -4.92 -2.77 9.37
CA GLN A 90 -5.36 -1.82 10.37
C GLN A 90 -4.27 -0.79 10.73
N THR A 91 -3.04 -1.25 10.99
CA THR A 91 -1.91 -0.37 11.32
C THR A 91 -1.62 0.69 10.27
N ILE A 92 -1.87 0.39 9.00
CA ILE A 92 -1.68 1.35 7.90
C ILE A 92 -2.88 2.27 7.84
N VAL A 93 -4.08 1.69 7.85
CA VAL A 93 -5.35 2.42 7.83
C VAL A 93 -5.40 3.52 8.89
N ASP A 94 -4.97 3.21 10.10
CA ASP A 94 -5.00 4.11 11.27
C ASP A 94 -4.00 5.28 11.18
N LEU A 95 -3.07 5.28 10.20
CA LEU A 95 -2.12 6.39 10.02
C LEU A 95 -2.77 7.66 9.49
N GLY A 96 -3.92 7.57 8.82
CA GLY A 96 -4.60 8.70 8.18
C GLY A 96 -3.94 9.21 6.88
N LEU A 97 -2.61 9.14 6.76
CA LEU A 97 -1.83 9.54 5.59
C LEU A 97 -0.51 8.73 5.52
N PRO A 98 0.24 8.77 4.40
CA PRO A 98 1.60 8.20 4.38
C PRO A 98 2.45 8.81 5.50
N ARG A 99 3.29 8.02 6.19
CA ARG A 99 4.06 8.56 7.32
C ARG A 99 5.17 9.47 6.82
N TYR A 100 5.67 9.29 5.60
CA TYR A 100 6.66 10.21 5.03
C TYR A 100 6.11 11.64 4.85
N PHE A 101 4.79 11.87 4.93
CA PHE A 101 4.22 13.22 4.98
C PHE A 101 4.53 13.97 6.28
N GLN A 102 4.93 13.25 7.34
CA GLN A 102 5.37 13.86 8.59
C GLN A 102 6.71 14.59 8.43
N VAL A 103 7.44 14.34 7.34
CA VAL A 103 8.68 15.07 7.03
C VAL A 103 8.30 16.33 6.23
N ALA A 104 8.67 17.48 6.77
CA ALA A 104 8.55 18.74 6.05
C ALA A 104 9.52 18.72 4.85
N VAL A 105 8.96 18.88 3.65
CA VAL A 105 9.71 18.96 2.41
C VAL A 105 9.30 20.28 1.78
N ASP A 106 10.16 21.28 1.93
CA ASP A 106 10.05 22.57 1.25
C ASP A 106 11.06 22.65 0.10
N ASP A 107 10.92 23.67 -0.74
CA ASP A 107 11.78 23.88 -1.91
C ASP A 107 13.25 24.01 -1.51
N ASP A 108 13.50 24.61 -0.35
CA ASP A 108 14.83 24.80 0.24
C ASP A 108 15.47 23.45 0.61
N PHE A 109 14.72 22.55 1.24
CA PHE A 109 15.14 21.20 1.58
C PHE A 109 15.43 20.38 0.32
N LEU A 110 14.51 20.39 -0.66
CA LEU A 110 14.67 19.66 -1.91
C LEU A 110 15.90 20.11 -2.71
N GLN A 111 16.17 21.42 -2.69
CA GLN A 111 17.31 21.98 -3.41
C GLN A 111 18.63 21.78 -2.66
N LYS A 112 18.67 22.04 -1.34
CA LYS A 112 19.90 21.99 -0.54
C LYS A 112 20.35 20.57 -0.22
N CYS A 113 19.43 19.65 0.04
CA CYS A 113 19.76 18.32 0.54
C CYS A 113 19.82 17.25 -0.55
N LEU A 114 19.10 17.44 -1.66
CA LEU A 114 18.94 16.41 -2.67
C LEU A 114 19.27 16.86 -4.10
N ASN A 115 19.65 18.13 -4.28
CA ASN A 115 20.00 18.74 -5.57
C ASN A 115 18.94 18.51 -6.67
N PHE A 116 17.66 18.63 -6.29
CA PHE A 116 16.55 18.45 -7.22
C PHE A 116 16.51 19.55 -8.27
N THR A 117 16.29 19.17 -9.53
CA THR A 117 15.92 20.13 -10.57
C THR A 117 14.50 20.65 -10.34
N GLU A 118 14.14 21.79 -10.92
CA GLU A 118 12.78 22.33 -10.85
C GLU A 118 11.72 21.35 -11.38
N GLU A 119 12.07 20.55 -12.40
CA GLU A 119 11.20 19.49 -12.92
C GLU A 119 10.97 18.40 -11.88
N GLN A 120 12.03 17.92 -11.24
CA GLN A 120 11.94 16.90 -10.19
C GLN A 120 11.18 17.39 -8.95
N LYS A 121 11.30 18.68 -8.60
CA LYS A 121 10.51 19.28 -7.52
C LYS A 121 9.01 19.21 -7.83
N ARG A 122 8.62 19.64 -9.02
CA ARG A 122 7.21 19.53 -9.50
C ARG A 122 6.73 18.09 -9.47
N GLU A 123 7.59 17.16 -9.87
CA GLU A 123 7.25 15.73 -9.87
C GLU A 123 7.01 15.19 -8.45
N ILE A 124 7.83 15.55 -7.46
CA ILE A 124 7.56 15.21 -6.04
C ILE A 124 6.20 15.74 -5.61
N TYR A 125 5.90 17.01 -5.87
CA TYR A 125 4.62 17.59 -5.45
C TYR A 125 3.44 16.86 -6.11
N ASN A 126 3.55 16.53 -7.39
CA ASN A 126 2.54 15.75 -8.11
C ASN A 126 2.37 14.33 -7.52
N ILE A 127 3.47 13.62 -7.26
CA ILE A 127 3.44 12.29 -6.67
C ILE A 127 2.79 12.32 -5.27
N ARG A 128 3.09 13.34 -4.47
CA ARG A 128 2.47 13.54 -3.16
C ARG A 128 0.98 13.83 -3.28
N GLN A 129 0.57 14.70 -4.21
CA GLN A 129 -0.84 14.96 -4.45
C GLN A 129 -1.60 13.67 -4.80
N ILE A 130 -1.05 12.87 -5.72
CA ILE A 130 -1.61 11.56 -6.08
C ILE A 130 -1.70 10.64 -4.86
N ALA A 131 -0.70 10.64 -3.98
CA ALA A 131 -0.74 9.83 -2.75
C ALA A 131 -1.92 10.22 -1.87
N VAL A 132 -2.17 11.53 -1.67
CA VAL A 132 -3.32 12.02 -0.88
C VAL A 132 -4.64 11.59 -1.50
N GLU A 133 -4.79 11.72 -2.82
CA GLU A 133 -5.99 11.30 -3.54
C GLU A 133 -6.26 9.81 -3.38
N LEU A 134 -5.20 8.98 -3.50
CA LEU A 134 -5.29 7.53 -3.33
C LEU A 134 -5.63 7.12 -1.89
N TRP A 135 -5.06 7.80 -0.89
CA TRP A 135 -5.39 7.56 0.52
C TRP A 135 -6.83 7.92 0.84
N THR A 136 -7.29 9.07 0.33
CA THR A 136 -8.68 9.51 0.48
C THR A 136 -9.64 8.48 -0.12
N ASP A 137 -9.35 7.97 -1.32
CA ASP A 137 -10.13 6.92 -1.96
C ASP A 137 -10.08 5.59 -1.19
N PHE A 138 -8.91 5.23 -0.65
CA PHE A 138 -8.71 4.04 0.17
C PHE A 138 -9.57 4.08 1.44
N HIS A 139 -9.51 5.17 2.21
CA HIS A 139 -10.32 5.34 3.41
C HIS A 139 -11.82 5.38 3.11
N LYS A 140 -12.21 6.09 2.05
CA LYS A 140 -13.60 6.10 1.59
C LYS A 140 -14.10 4.70 1.23
N THR A 141 -13.28 3.91 0.53
CA THR A 141 -13.59 2.51 0.20
C THR A 141 -13.78 1.68 1.48
N LEU A 142 -12.93 1.90 2.48
CA LEU A 142 -13.04 1.25 3.79
C LEU A 142 -14.16 1.83 4.67
N GLY A 143 -14.82 2.91 4.27
CA GLY A 143 -15.91 3.55 5.03
C GLY A 143 -15.41 4.25 6.30
N ILE A 144 -14.19 4.76 6.26
CA ILE A 144 -13.53 5.47 7.34
C ILE A 144 -13.65 6.97 7.01
N GLN A 145 -14.16 7.75 7.97
CA GLN A 145 -14.35 9.20 7.87
C GLN A 145 -13.43 9.91 8.86
#